data_AF-A0A5R9E358-F1
#
_entry.id   AF-A0A5R9E358-F1
#
_cell.length_a   1.000
_cell.length_b   1.000
_cell.length_c   1.000
_cell.angle_alpha   90.00
_cell.angle_beta   90.00
_cell.angle_gamma   90.00
#
_symmetry.space_group_name_H-M   'P 1'
#
loop_
_entity.id
_entity.type
_entity.pdbx_description
1 polymer ?
#
loop_
_entity_poly.entity_id
_entity_poly.type
_entity_poly.pdbx_seq_one_letter_code
_entity_poly.pdbx_strand_id
1 'polypeptide(L)'
;MDALPPKERPRHRKMTTENIIWAAILDQRGLSRSLISYLFRVGENQIRALIKQVRPILEDLGHHPEPIHARLIDPSDLANYVMHATAADREGKATH
;
A
#
# COMPACT_ATOMS: atom_id res chain seq x y z
N MET A 1 -31.39 31.40 14.96
CA MET A 1 -30.55 30.91 13.84
C MET A 1 -29.31 30.31 14.45
N ASP A 2 -29.44 29.10 15.00
CA ASP A 2 -28.34 28.35 15.60
C ASP A 2 -27.42 27.83 14.49
N ALA A 3 -26.26 28.46 14.32
CA ALA A 3 -25.21 27.96 13.46
C ALA A 3 -24.62 26.70 14.11
N LEU A 4 -24.97 25.53 13.57
CA LEU A 4 -24.37 24.26 13.97
C LEU A 4 -22.83 24.33 13.86
N PRO A 5 -22.09 23.81 14.87
CA PRO A 5 -20.63 23.81 14.83
C PRO A 5 -20.17 23.02 13.61
N PRO A 6 -19.06 23.43 12.96
CA PRO A 6 -18.55 22.71 11.81
C PRO A 6 -18.17 21.30 12.27
N LYS A 7 -19.04 20.33 11.92
CA LYS A 7 -18.73 18.90 11.99
C LYS A 7 -17.30 18.74 11.49
N GLU A 8 -16.46 18.19 12.35
CA GLU A 8 -15.08 17.84 12.10
C GLU A 8 -15.02 17.09 10.77
N ARG A 9 -14.79 17.84 9.68
CA ARG A 9 -14.46 17.24 8.40
C ARG A 9 -13.23 16.38 8.70
N PRO A 10 -13.21 15.09 8.35
CA PRO A 10 -12.02 14.29 8.55
C PRO A 10 -10.87 15.06 7.93
N ARG A 11 -9.97 15.62 8.75
CA ARG A 11 -8.78 16.31 8.25
C ARG A 11 -8.14 15.29 7.33
N HIS A 12 -8.06 15.58 6.03
CA HIS A 12 -7.33 14.74 5.08
C HIS A 12 -5.97 14.48 5.69
N ARG A 13 -5.76 13.27 6.23
CA ARG A 13 -4.53 12.92 6.92
C ARG A 13 -3.45 12.96 5.86
N LYS A 14 -2.54 13.93 5.97
CA LYS A 14 -1.37 13.97 5.09
C LYS A 14 -0.60 12.67 5.29
N MET A 15 -0.33 12.00 4.18
CA MET A 15 0.42 10.75 4.17
C MET A 15 1.86 11.06 4.58
N THR A 16 2.42 10.26 5.50
CA THR A 16 3.83 10.37 5.90
C THR A 16 4.73 9.90 4.76
N THR A 17 5.99 10.34 4.73
CA THR A 17 6.99 9.89 3.75
C THR A 17 7.13 8.37 3.75
N GLU A 18 7.17 7.75 4.93
CA GLU A 18 7.23 6.29 5.09
C GLU A 18 6.06 5.58 4.40
N ASN A 19 4.83 6.08 4.58
CA ASN A 19 3.66 5.50 3.93
C ASN A 19 3.74 5.65 2.41
N ILE A 20 4.30 6.76 1.90
CA ILE A 20 4.50 6.97 0.47
C ILE A 20 5.49 5.96 -0.10
N ILE A 21 6.60 5.73 0.61
CA ILE A 21 7.58 4.70 0.25
C ILE A 21 6.91 3.32 0.21
N TRP A 22 6.15 2.95 1.25
CA TRP A 22 5.43 1.68 1.27
C TRP A 22 4.42 1.55 0.13
N ALA A 23 3.67 2.61 -0.19
CA ALA A 23 2.74 2.60 -1.32
C ALA A 23 3.46 2.39 -2.66
N ALA A 24 4.63 3.01 -2.84
CA ALA A 24 5.44 2.82 -4.05
C ALA A 24 5.98 1.39 -4.16
N ILE A 25 6.46 0.81 -3.06
CA ILE A 25 6.92 -0.58 -3.00
C ILE A 25 5.76 -1.53 -3.34
N LEU A 26 4.58 -1.35 -2.74
CA LEU A 26 3.41 -2.19 -3.02
C LEU A 26 2.94 -2.09 -4.48
N ASP A 27 3.02 -0.91 -5.09
CA ASP A 27 2.71 -0.71 -6.52
C ASP A 27 3.76 -1.38 -7.42
N GLN A 28 5.05 -1.36 -7.05
CA GLN A 28 6.09 -2.12 -7.75
C GLN A 28 5.90 -3.65 -7.62
N ARG A 29 5.39 -4.11 -6.47
CA ARG A 29 5.03 -5.53 -6.25
C ARG A 29 3.75 -5.96 -6.99
N GLY A 30 3.06 -5.04 -7.65
CA GLY A 30 1.89 -5.33 -8.49
C GLY A 30 0.53 -5.21 -7.81
N LEU A 31 0.44 -4.62 -6.61
CA LEU A 31 -0.87 -4.33 -6.01
C LEU A 31 -1.61 -3.26 -6.82
N SER A 32 -2.93 -3.40 -6.89
CA SER A 32 -3.78 -2.42 -7.56
C SER A 32 -3.77 -1.08 -6.82
N ARG A 33 -3.82 0.03 -7.55
CA ARG A 33 -3.85 1.38 -6.95
C ARG A 33 -5.08 1.63 -6.09
N SER A 34 -6.21 1.00 -6.44
CA SER A 34 -7.44 1.09 -5.66
C SER A 34 -7.29 0.37 -4.31
N LEU A 35 -6.61 -0.78 -4.28
CA LEU A 35 -6.28 -1.48 -3.02
C LEU A 35 -5.29 -0.68 -2.18
N ILE A 36 -4.25 -0.10 -2.80
CA ILE A 36 -3.29 0.79 -2.10
C ILE A 36 -4.02 2.02 -1.53
N SER A 37 -4.89 2.65 -2.32
CA SER A 37 -5.74 3.78 -1.91
C SER A 37 -6.62 3.42 -0.70
N TYR A 38 -7.21 2.23 -0.70
CA TYR A 38 -7.98 1.69 0.42
C TYR A 38 -7.11 1.54 1.67
N LEU A 39 -5.95 0.88 1.56
CA LEU A 39 -5.05 0.62 2.69
C LEU A 39 -4.55 1.89 3.38
N PHE A 40 -4.16 2.90 2.60
CA PHE A 40 -3.64 4.16 3.14
C PHE A 40 -4.72 5.20 3.44
N ARG A 41 -5.99 4.93 3.07
CA ARG A 41 -7.13 5.86 3.22
C ARG A 41 -6.88 7.22 2.55
N VAL A 42 -6.31 7.17 1.35
CA VAL A 42 -5.93 8.33 0.52
C VAL A 42 -6.54 8.15 -0.86
N GLY A 43 -7.05 9.21 -1.48
CA GLY A 43 -7.66 9.13 -2.82
C GLY A 43 -6.70 8.59 -3.89
N GLU A 44 -7.23 7.80 -4.84
CA GLU A 44 -6.40 7.10 -5.83
C GLU A 44 -5.53 8.04 -6.68
N ASN A 45 -6.06 9.21 -7.05
CA ASN A 45 -5.30 10.23 -7.80
C ASN A 45 -4.11 10.77 -7.00
N GLN A 46 -4.30 10.94 -5.69
CA GLN A 46 -3.22 11.40 -4.81
C GLN A 46 -2.16 10.31 -4.65
N ILE A 47 -2.54 9.05 -4.45
CA ILE A 47 -1.61 7.91 -4.43
C ILE A 47 -0.83 7.82 -5.74
N ARG A 48 -1.50 7.94 -6.88
CA ARG A 48 -0.86 7.91 -8.20
C ARG A 48 0.21 8.99 -8.36
N ALA A 49 -0.08 10.22 -7.90
CA ALA A 49 0.87 11.32 -7.95
C ALA A 49 2.08 11.06 -7.05
N LEU A 50 1.84 10.61 -5.81
CA LEU A 50 2.89 10.34 -4.83
C LEU A 50 3.81 9.19 -5.25
N ILE A 51 3.26 8.09 -5.77
CA ILE A 51 4.04 6.96 -6.30
C ILE A 51 4.94 7.41 -7.46
N LYS A 52 4.40 8.21 -8.40
CA LYS A 52 5.20 8.72 -9.53
C LYS A 52 6.40 9.56 -9.08
N GLN A 53 6.30 10.25 -7.94
CA GLN A 53 7.40 11.04 -7.40
C GLN A 53 8.47 10.18 -6.74
N VAL A 54 8.07 9.13 -6.01
CA VAL A 54 9.00 8.33 -5.19
C VAL A 54 9.61 7.15 -5.95
N ARG A 55 8.90 6.59 -6.94
CA ARG A 55 9.38 5.42 -7.69
C ARG A 55 10.79 5.61 -8.29
N PRO A 56 11.12 6.72 -8.97
CA PRO A 56 12.46 6.88 -9.53
C PRO A 56 13.56 6.89 -8.48
N ILE A 57 13.27 7.42 -7.28
CA ILE A 57 14.22 7.45 -6.16
C ILE A 57 14.49 6.04 -5.65
N LEU A 58 13.45 5.21 -5.54
CA LEU A 58 13.60 3.81 -5.15
C LEU A 58 14.41 3.02 -6.19
N GLU A 59 14.14 3.25 -7.48
CA GLU A 59 14.88 2.62 -8.57
C GLU A 59 16.36 3.04 -8.58
N ASP A 60 16.67 4.32 -8.36
CA ASP A 60 18.04 4.83 -8.25
C ASP A 60 18.81 4.23 -7.06
N LEU A 61 18.10 3.96 -5.95
CA LEU A 61 18.64 3.25 -4.78
C LEU A 61 18.75 1.73 -4.98
N GLY A 62 18.39 1.20 -6.16
CA GLY A 62 18.43 -0.22 -6.48
C GLY A 62 17.31 -1.05 -5.86
N HIS A 63 16.22 -0.41 -5.40
CA HIS A 63 15.07 -1.12 -4.86
C HIS A 63 14.17 -1.69 -5.96
N HIS A 64 14.25 -3.01 -6.12
CA HIS A 64 13.40 -3.80 -7.02
C HIS A 64 12.69 -4.90 -6.23
N PRO A 65 11.56 -4.60 -5.58
CA PRO A 65 10.88 -5.58 -4.75
C PRO A 65 10.28 -6.71 -5.61
N GLU A 66 10.34 -7.94 -5.08
CA GLU A 66 9.85 -9.13 -5.79
C GLU A 66 8.34 -9.02 -6.10
N PRO A 67 7.92 -9.24 -7.37
CA PRO A 67 6.52 -9.19 -7.76
C PRO A 67 5.66 -10.20 -6.99
N ILE A 68 4.42 -9.80 -6.65
CA ILE A 68 3.42 -10.74 -6.16
C ILE A 68 2.71 -11.32 -7.38
N HIS A 69 2.85 -12.64 -7.57
CA HIS A 69 2.23 -13.35 -8.69
C HIS A 69 0.73 -13.67 -8.45
N ALA A 70 0.23 -13.46 -7.23
CA ALA A 70 -1.18 -13.61 -6.91
C ALA A 70 -1.99 -12.40 -7.38
N ARG A 71 -3.19 -12.64 -7.93
CA ARG A 71 -4.10 -11.58 -8.33
C ARG A 71 -4.89 -11.11 -7.10
N LEU A 72 -4.40 -10.06 -6.44
CA LEU A 72 -5.02 -9.48 -5.24
C LEU A 72 -5.92 -8.30 -5.63
N ILE A 73 -7.23 -8.53 -5.65
CA ILE A 73 -8.20 -7.54 -6.12
C ILE A 73 -8.77 -6.75 -4.95
N ASP A 74 -9.11 -7.45 -3.87
CA ASP A 74 -9.74 -6.86 -2.69
C ASP A 74 -8.90 -7.07 -1.39
N PRO A 75 -9.27 -6.41 -0.28
CA PRO A 75 -8.54 -6.53 0.98
C PRO A 75 -8.54 -7.95 1.57
N SER A 76 -9.58 -8.75 1.30
CA SER A 76 -9.69 -10.12 1.79
C SER A 76 -8.71 -11.04 1.05
N ASP A 77 -8.54 -10.86 -0.27
CA ASP A 77 -7.51 -11.56 -1.04
C ASP A 77 -6.11 -11.30 -0.49
N LEU A 78 -5.81 -10.03 -0.20
CA LEU A 78 -4.53 -9.63 0.37
C LEU A 78 -4.31 -10.24 1.77
N ALA A 79 -5.34 -10.21 2.62
CA ALA A 79 -5.26 -10.80 3.95
C ALA A 79 -4.99 -12.31 3.87
N ASN A 80 -5.72 -13.03 3.01
CA ASN A 80 -5.52 -14.46 2.77
C ASN A 80 -4.11 -14.75 2.26
N TYR A 81 -3.63 -13.97 1.28
CA TYR A 81 -2.28 -14.10 0.75
C TYR A 81 -1.23 -13.94 1.85
N VAL A 82 -1.33 -12.92 2.71
CA VAL A 82 -0.38 -12.70 3.81
C VAL A 82 -0.43 -13.85 4.83
N MET A 83 -1.62 -14.35 5.16
CA MET A 83 -1.77 -15.47 6.09
C MET A 83 -1.11 -16.76 5.58
N HIS A 84 -1.20 -17.05 4.28
CA HIS A 84 -0.63 -18.27 3.71
C HIS A 84 0.83 -18.11 3.27
N ALA A 85 1.25 -16.94 2.80
CA ALA A 85 2.65 -16.66 2.46
C ALA A 85 3.56 -16.76 3.71
N THR A 86 3.07 -16.31 4.87
CA THR A 86 3.80 -16.45 6.15
C THR A 86 3.82 -17.88 6.69
N ALA A 87 2.89 -18.75 6.26
CA ALA A 87 2.91 -20.17 6.59
C ALA A 87 3.93 -20.94 5.75
N ALA A 88 3.99 -20.69 4.44
CA ALA A 88 4.94 -21.32 3.53
C ALA A 88 6.41 -20.96 3.84
N ASP A 89 6.69 -19.71 4.24
CA ASP A 89 8.05 -19.28 4.64
C ASP A 89 8.53 -19.99 5.93
N ARG A 90 7.59 -20.37 6.81
CA ARG A 90 7.89 -21.11 8.05
C ARG A 90 8.19 -22.59 7.80
N GLU A 91 7.50 -23.23 6.86
CA GLU A 91 7.81 -24.62 6.47
C GLU A 91 9.13 -24.71 5.68
N GLY A 92 9.44 -23.72 4.84
CA GLY A 92 10.70 -23.67 4.09
C GLY A 92 11.95 -23.49 4.96
N LYS A 93 11.82 -23.00 6.20
CA LYS A 93 12.93 -22.89 7.18
C LYS A 93 13.06 -24.08 8.13
N ALA A 94 12.12 -25.02 8.13
CA ALA A 94 12.15 -26.19 9.01
C ALA A 94 12.97 -27.38 8.43
N THR A 95 13.56 -27.21 7.24
CA THR A 95 14.32 -28.26 6.53
C THR A 95 15.76 -27.83 6.19
N HIS A 96 16.46 -27.21 7.14
CA HIS A 96 17.90 -27.00 7.04
C HIS A 96 18.60 -27.17 8.38
#